data_AF-A0A8J5ES98-F1
#
_entry.id   AF-A0A8J5ES98-F1
#
_cell.length_a   1.000
_cell.length_b   1.000
_cell.length_c   1.000
_cell.angle_alpha   90.00
_cell.angle_beta   90.00
_cell.angle_gamma   90.00
#
_symmetry.space_group_name_H-M   'P 1'
#
loop_
_entity.id
_entity.type
_entity.pdbx_description
1 polymer ?
#
loop_
_entity_poly.entity_id
_entity_poly.type
_entity_poly.pdbx_seq_one_letter_code
_entity_poly.pdbx_strand_id
1 'polypeptide(L)'
;MFNLRGSVVRSKVHFVSDQDSVRLLAVEGCAALGKLLEPQDCVAHILPVIVNFSQDKSWRVRYMVANQLYELCEAVGSEPTSSYLVPAYVRLLRDNEAEVRIAAAGNVTKFCWILNSQLAIQHILPCVKELSSDSSQHVRSALASVIMGMAPVLGKDATIEQLLPIFLSMLKDEFPDVRLNIISKLEQVNQVGEHFGRYVMQVIGIDLLSQSLLPAIVELAEDRHWRVRLAIIEYIPLLASQLGIGFFNDKLGALCMQWLEDKVFSIREAAANNLKRLAEEFGPEWAMQHIVPQLLDKINNQHYLHRMTILQAISLLAPVLGSSITWQKLLPVIITASKDGVPNIKFNVAKILQLLIPIFDYSVVEQTVRPCLVELSEDPDVDVRYFANQALQSCDSVMMSS
;
A
#
# COMPACT_ATOMS: atom_id res chain seq x y z
N MET A 1 6.08 -36.43 -32.64
CA MET A 1 6.52 -36.89 -31.31
C MET A 1 7.87 -37.62 -31.29
N PHE A 2 8.14 -38.59 -32.18
CA PHE A 2 9.40 -39.39 -32.13
C PHE A 2 10.72 -38.59 -32.24
N ASN A 3 10.73 -37.40 -32.87
CA ASN A 3 11.95 -36.60 -33.05
C ASN A 3 12.30 -35.70 -31.84
N LEU A 4 11.34 -35.41 -30.94
CA LEU A 4 11.56 -34.62 -29.73
C LEU A 4 12.23 -35.46 -28.64
N ARG A 5 11.79 -36.72 -28.45
CA ARG A 5 12.41 -37.66 -27.48
C ARG A 5 13.90 -37.88 -27.74
N GLY A 6 14.30 -38.10 -29.00
CA GLY A 6 15.71 -38.24 -29.37
C GLY A 6 16.55 -36.97 -29.17
N SER A 7 15.93 -35.80 -29.35
CA SER A 7 16.58 -34.50 -29.16
C SER A 7 16.73 -34.14 -27.67
N VAL A 8 15.76 -34.50 -26.83
CA VAL A 8 15.81 -34.33 -25.36
C VAL A 8 16.84 -35.26 -24.70
N VAL A 9 16.97 -36.49 -25.22
CA VAL A 9 18.03 -37.42 -24.76
C VAL A 9 19.42 -36.95 -25.21
N ARG A 10 19.54 -36.30 -26.38
CA ARG A 10 20.79 -35.63 -26.79
C ARG A 10 21.08 -34.35 -26.00
N SER A 11 20.08 -33.55 -25.67
CA SER A 11 20.26 -32.36 -24.83
C SER A 11 20.63 -32.72 -23.38
N LYS A 12 20.35 -33.96 -22.94
CA LYS A 12 20.83 -34.49 -21.67
C LYS A 12 22.35 -34.40 -21.49
N VAL A 13 23.10 -34.42 -22.59
CA VAL A 13 24.57 -34.27 -22.63
C VAL A 13 25.01 -32.83 -22.32
N HIS A 14 24.16 -31.83 -22.52
CA HIS A 14 24.45 -30.42 -22.20
C HIS A 14 24.15 -30.04 -20.73
N PHE A 15 23.40 -30.87 -19.98
CA PHE A 15 23.13 -30.62 -18.56
C PHE A 15 24.34 -30.93 -17.64
N VAL A 16 25.38 -31.59 -18.16
CA VAL A 16 26.62 -31.97 -17.44
C VAL A 16 27.78 -31.07 -17.88
N SER A 17 27.58 -29.75 -17.86
CA SER A 17 28.62 -28.75 -18.17
C SER A 17 29.25 -28.21 -16.90
N ASP A 18 30.57 -28.00 -16.87
CA ASP A 18 31.26 -27.33 -15.76
C ASP A 18 30.95 -25.82 -15.69
N GLN A 19 30.52 -25.21 -16.80
CA GLN A 19 30.17 -23.80 -16.85
C GLN A 19 28.76 -23.53 -16.28
N ASP A 20 28.68 -22.64 -15.29
CA ASP A 20 27.43 -22.28 -14.62
C ASP A 20 26.43 -21.60 -15.57
N SER A 21 26.90 -20.75 -16.50
CA SER A 21 26.09 -20.09 -17.52
C SER A 21 25.34 -21.07 -18.43
N VAL A 22 25.97 -22.19 -18.79
CA VAL A 22 25.35 -23.24 -19.61
C VAL A 22 24.29 -23.97 -18.81
N ARG A 23 24.58 -24.32 -17.55
CA ARG A 23 23.60 -24.98 -16.66
C ARG A 23 22.40 -24.08 -16.36
N LEU A 24 22.61 -22.76 -16.30
CA LEU A 24 21.57 -21.75 -16.12
C LEU A 24 20.53 -21.77 -17.25
N LEU A 25 21.00 -21.67 -18.50
CA LEU A 25 20.13 -21.79 -19.69
C LEU A 25 19.43 -23.16 -19.78
N ALA A 26 20.06 -24.17 -19.21
CA ALA A 26 19.51 -25.50 -19.16
C ALA A 26 18.27 -25.58 -18.26
N VAL A 27 18.22 -24.83 -17.15
CA VAL A 27 17.03 -24.71 -16.29
C VAL A 27 15.85 -24.09 -17.07
N GLU A 28 16.10 -23.02 -17.82
CA GLU A 28 15.10 -22.39 -18.70
C GLU A 28 14.58 -23.36 -19.77
N GLY A 29 15.50 -24.11 -20.38
CA GLY A 29 15.17 -25.16 -21.33
C GLY A 29 14.28 -26.24 -20.71
N CYS A 30 14.51 -26.62 -19.46
CA CYS A 30 13.69 -27.61 -18.75
C CYS A 30 12.24 -27.13 -18.55
N ALA A 31 12.02 -25.86 -18.20
CA ALA A 31 10.66 -25.31 -18.07
C ALA A 31 9.92 -25.27 -19.42
N ALA A 32 10.59 -24.84 -20.48
CA ALA A 32 10.02 -24.82 -21.83
C ALA A 32 9.71 -26.24 -22.36
N LEU A 33 10.63 -27.19 -22.15
CA LEU A 33 10.44 -28.59 -22.52
C LEU A 33 9.33 -29.25 -21.71
N GLY A 34 9.20 -28.91 -20.42
CA GLY A 34 8.14 -29.42 -19.56
C GLY A 34 6.73 -29.16 -20.11
N LYS A 35 6.53 -28.04 -20.81
CA LYS A 35 5.25 -27.69 -21.46
C LYS A 35 4.98 -28.45 -22.77
N LEU A 36 6.01 -29.07 -23.36
CA LEU A 36 5.93 -29.75 -24.65
C LEU A 36 5.92 -31.28 -24.53
N LEU A 37 6.35 -31.82 -23.40
CA LEU A 37 6.47 -33.24 -23.14
C LEU A 37 5.25 -33.78 -22.39
N GLU A 38 5.00 -35.08 -22.56
CA GLU A 38 4.00 -35.78 -21.74
C GLU A 38 4.50 -35.88 -20.29
N PRO A 39 3.60 -35.87 -19.28
CA PRO A 39 4.01 -35.90 -17.87
C PRO A 39 4.97 -37.05 -17.51
N GLN A 40 4.80 -38.22 -18.11
CA GLN A 40 5.68 -39.38 -17.90
C GLN A 40 7.12 -39.10 -18.37
N ASP A 41 7.27 -38.42 -19.51
CA ASP A 41 8.58 -38.03 -20.04
C ASP A 41 9.21 -36.91 -19.19
N CYS A 42 8.40 -35.96 -18.70
CA CYS A 42 8.84 -34.93 -17.76
C CYS A 42 9.40 -35.55 -16.47
N VAL A 43 8.69 -36.52 -15.89
CA VAL A 43 9.13 -37.23 -14.69
C VAL A 43 10.39 -38.05 -14.95
N ALA A 44 10.48 -38.74 -16.09
CA ALA A 44 11.63 -39.59 -16.42
C ALA A 44 12.90 -38.79 -16.80
N HIS A 45 12.76 -37.57 -17.32
CA HIS A 45 13.88 -36.87 -17.96
C HIS A 45 14.16 -35.47 -17.43
N ILE A 46 13.15 -34.70 -17.06
CA ILE A 46 13.30 -33.30 -16.62
C ILE A 46 13.41 -33.23 -15.09
N LEU A 47 12.55 -33.96 -14.37
CA LEU A 47 12.50 -33.92 -12.91
C LEU A 47 13.84 -34.24 -12.23
N PRO A 48 14.61 -35.29 -12.61
CA PRO A 48 15.89 -35.58 -11.97
C PRO A 48 16.93 -34.47 -12.17
N VAL A 49 16.91 -33.83 -13.35
CA VAL A 49 17.82 -32.74 -13.70
C VAL A 49 17.55 -31.52 -12.81
N ILE A 50 16.28 -31.14 -12.66
CA ILE A 50 15.87 -29.99 -11.86
C ILE A 50 16.12 -30.22 -10.37
N VAL A 51 15.83 -31.42 -9.86
CA VAL A 51 16.14 -31.78 -8.46
C VAL A 51 17.65 -31.72 -8.20
N ASN A 52 18.48 -32.15 -9.16
CA ASN A 52 19.93 -32.01 -9.07
C ASN A 52 20.37 -30.53 -9.11
N PHE A 53 19.81 -29.73 -10.02
CA PHE A 53 20.11 -28.30 -10.12
C PHE A 53 19.66 -27.49 -8.90
N SER A 54 18.63 -27.93 -8.16
CA SER A 54 18.26 -27.33 -6.88
C SER A 54 19.37 -27.42 -5.81
N GLN A 55 20.38 -28.27 -6.04
CA GLN A 55 21.52 -28.52 -5.16
C GLN A 55 22.85 -28.21 -5.88
N ASP A 56 22.81 -27.47 -6.98
CA ASP A 56 24.01 -27.12 -7.74
C ASP A 56 25.00 -26.31 -6.89
N LYS A 57 26.30 -26.47 -7.14
CA LYS A 57 27.35 -25.71 -6.45
C LYS A 57 27.22 -24.21 -6.72
N SER A 58 26.77 -23.82 -7.91
CA SER A 58 26.55 -22.42 -8.28
C SER A 58 25.19 -21.94 -7.78
N TRP A 59 25.21 -20.91 -6.93
CA TRP A 59 23.98 -20.26 -6.44
C TRP A 59 23.14 -19.69 -7.58
N ARG A 60 23.74 -19.29 -8.71
CA ARG A 60 23.00 -18.78 -9.87
C ARG A 60 22.11 -19.83 -10.53
N VAL A 61 22.58 -21.08 -10.56
CA VAL A 61 21.77 -22.20 -11.06
C VAL A 61 20.62 -22.46 -10.10
N ARG A 62 20.89 -22.51 -8.79
CA ARG A 62 19.84 -22.68 -7.76
C ARG A 62 18.82 -21.53 -7.77
N TYR A 63 19.28 -20.30 -7.97
CA TYR A 63 18.45 -19.11 -8.15
C TYR A 63 17.48 -19.26 -9.33
N MET A 64 17.97 -19.74 -10.48
CA MET A 64 17.10 -20.00 -11.62
C MET A 64 16.09 -21.10 -11.36
N VAL A 65 16.48 -22.16 -10.65
CA VAL A 65 15.54 -23.19 -10.22
C VAL A 65 14.45 -22.58 -9.33
N ALA A 66 14.81 -21.74 -8.35
CA ALA A 66 13.84 -21.08 -7.47
C ALA A 66 12.82 -20.22 -8.23
N ASN A 67 13.22 -19.59 -9.33
CA ASN A 67 12.33 -18.78 -10.17
C ASN A 67 11.37 -19.59 -11.05
N GLN A 68 11.67 -20.85 -11.35
CA GLN A 68 10.93 -21.62 -12.36
C GLN A 68 10.32 -22.93 -11.82
N LEU A 69 10.62 -23.30 -10.58
CA LEU A 69 10.20 -24.58 -10.02
C LEU A 69 8.69 -24.79 -10.07
N TYR A 70 7.90 -23.72 -9.88
CA TYR A 70 6.44 -23.79 -9.90
C TYR A 70 5.88 -24.15 -11.27
N GLU A 71 6.49 -23.71 -12.38
CA GLU A 71 6.02 -24.05 -13.74
C GLU A 71 6.19 -25.54 -14.04
N LEU A 72 7.17 -26.19 -13.40
CA LEU A 72 7.43 -27.60 -13.58
C LEU A 72 6.47 -28.50 -12.78
N CYS A 73 5.89 -28.00 -11.69
CA CYS A 73 4.93 -28.76 -10.90
C CYS A 73 3.70 -29.16 -11.71
N GLU A 74 3.20 -28.25 -12.55
CA GLU A 74 2.09 -28.55 -13.47
C GLU A 74 2.46 -29.61 -14.51
N ALA A 75 3.70 -29.58 -15.00
CA ALA A 75 4.19 -30.50 -16.03
C ALA A 75 4.42 -31.95 -15.50
N VAL A 76 4.84 -32.10 -14.24
CA VAL A 76 5.14 -33.43 -13.66
C VAL A 76 3.95 -34.05 -12.91
N GLY A 77 2.94 -33.25 -12.56
CA GLY A 77 1.77 -33.70 -11.80
C GLY A 77 1.97 -33.72 -10.29
N SER A 78 0.90 -34.07 -9.56
CA SER A 78 0.78 -33.87 -8.10
C SER A 78 1.67 -34.80 -7.27
N GLU A 79 1.72 -36.10 -7.59
CA GLU A 79 2.54 -37.08 -6.85
C GLU A 79 4.05 -36.74 -6.95
N PRO A 80 4.64 -36.56 -8.15
CA PRO A 80 6.06 -36.20 -8.24
C PRO A 80 6.38 -34.83 -7.65
N THR A 81 5.43 -33.88 -7.73
CA THR A 81 5.57 -32.58 -7.07
C THR A 81 5.73 -32.74 -5.56
N SER A 82 4.86 -33.54 -4.93
CA SER A 82 4.91 -33.79 -3.48
C SER A 82 6.20 -34.51 -3.07
N SER A 83 6.59 -35.57 -3.79
CA SER A 83 7.73 -36.42 -3.41
C SER A 83 9.10 -35.78 -3.66
N TYR A 84 9.23 -34.93 -4.69
CA TYR A 84 10.54 -34.44 -5.14
C TYR A 84 10.66 -32.91 -5.18
N LEU A 85 9.64 -32.21 -5.66
CA LEU A 85 9.70 -30.76 -5.83
C LEU A 85 9.47 -30.02 -4.51
N VAL A 86 8.59 -30.50 -3.62
CA VAL A 86 8.40 -29.90 -2.28
C VAL A 86 9.70 -29.94 -1.46
N PRO A 87 10.40 -31.08 -1.31
CA PRO A 87 11.70 -31.10 -0.63
C PRO A 87 12.75 -30.22 -1.30
N ALA A 88 12.76 -30.14 -2.64
CA ALA A 88 13.66 -29.25 -3.37
C ALA A 88 13.38 -27.78 -3.08
N TYR A 89 12.12 -27.38 -3.05
CA TYR A 89 11.73 -26.01 -2.76
C TYR A 89 12.03 -25.61 -1.31
N VAL A 90 11.80 -26.52 -0.35
CA VAL A 90 12.18 -26.30 1.06
C VAL A 90 13.68 -26.04 1.20
N ARG A 91 14.54 -26.74 0.44
CA ARG A 91 15.98 -26.45 0.42
C ARG A 91 16.29 -25.06 -0.13
N LEU A 92 15.61 -24.64 -1.20
CA LEU A 92 15.80 -23.30 -1.79
C LEU A 92 15.32 -22.17 -0.87
N LEU A 93 14.24 -22.39 -0.11
CA LEU A 93 13.78 -21.45 0.92
C LEU A 93 14.80 -21.33 2.07
N ARG A 94 15.61 -22.37 2.32
CA ARG A 94 16.67 -22.40 3.34
C ARG A 94 18.08 -22.33 2.74
N ASP A 95 18.21 -21.80 1.53
CA ASP A 95 19.49 -21.73 0.84
C ASP A 95 20.48 -20.86 1.62
N ASN A 96 21.78 -21.15 1.54
CA ASN A 96 22.78 -20.34 2.22
C ASN A 96 22.95 -18.96 1.56
N GLU A 97 22.64 -18.83 0.27
CA GLU A 97 22.74 -17.57 -0.47
C GLU A 97 21.43 -16.77 -0.39
N ALA A 98 21.53 -15.47 -0.06
CA ALA A 98 20.35 -14.63 0.13
C ALA A 98 19.56 -14.44 -1.17
N GLU A 99 20.24 -14.29 -2.32
CA GLU A 99 19.60 -14.14 -3.63
C GLU A 99 18.69 -15.33 -3.98
N VAL A 100 19.11 -16.55 -3.64
CA VAL A 100 18.29 -17.75 -3.86
C VAL A 100 17.06 -17.73 -2.96
N ARG A 101 17.23 -17.36 -1.68
CA ARG A 101 16.11 -17.22 -0.73
C ARG A 101 15.14 -16.11 -1.14
N ILE A 102 15.62 -14.99 -1.70
CA ILE A 102 14.79 -13.90 -2.24
C ILE A 102 13.90 -14.44 -3.36
N ALA A 103 14.49 -15.12 -4.35
CA ALA A 103 13.74 -15.70 -5.47
C ALA A 103 12.73 -16.75 -5.01
N ALA A 104 13.11 -17.61 -4.06
CA ALA A 104 12.22 -18.61 -3.49
C ALA A 104 11.07 -17.93 -2.71
N ALA A 105 11.36 -17.03 -1.78
CA ALA A 105 10.36 -16.34 -0.96
C ALA A 105 9.37 -15.54 -1.83
N GLY A 106 9.84 -14.84 -2.86
CA GLY A 106 8.98 -14.08 -3.78
C GLY A 106 8.02 -14.95 -4.62
N ASN A 107 8.28 -16.25 -4.74
CA ASN A 107 7.41 -17.18 -5.46
C ASN A 107 6.63 -18.14 -4.55
N VAL A 108 6.72 -18.00 -3.21
CA VAL A 108 6.15 -18.94 -2.24
C VAL A 108 4.64 -19.11 -2.41
N THR A 109 3.94 -18.01 -2.66
CA THR A 109 2.50 -18.02 -2.90
C THR A 109 2.18 -18.87 -4.12
N LYS A 110 2.81 -18.61 -5.27
CA LYS A 110 2.56 -19.38 -6.51
C LYS A 110 2.78 -20.87 -6.30
N PHE A 111 3.84 -21.23 -5.58
CA PHE A 111 4.13 -22.63 -5.27
C PHE A 111 3.04 -23.24 -4.36
N CYS A 112 2.60 -22.52 -3.34
CA CYS A 112 1.51 -22.96 -2.47
C CYS A 112 0.19 -23.21 -3.22
N TRP A 113 -0.16 -22.40 -4.22
CA TRP A 113 -1.37 -22.60 -5.02
C TRP A 113 -1.40 -23.93 -5.79
N ILE A 114 -0.24 -24.54 -6.02
CA ILE A 114 -0.12 -25.85 -6.69
C ILE A 114 -0.23 -27.00 -5.68
N LEU A 115 0.06 -26.73 -4.41
CA LEU A 115 -0.02 -27.71 -3.33
C LEU A 115 -1.43 -27.77 -2.76
N ASN A 116 -1.73 -28.89 -2.09
CA ASN A 116 -2.87 -28.94 -1.18
C ASN A 116 -2.53 -28.22 0.15
N SER A 117 -3.57 -27.84 0.89
CA SER A 117 -3.47 -27.14 2.18
C SER A 117 -2.55 -27.87 3.17
N GLN A 118 -2.67 -29.20 3.27
CA GLN A 118 -1.89 -30.01 4.21
C GLN A 118 -0.38 -29.91 3.96
N LEU A 119 0.07 -30.06 2.71
CA LEU A 119 1.48 -29.96 2.35
C LEU A 119 2.02 -28.53 2.56
N ALA A 120 1.22 -27.51 2.24
CA ALA A 120 1.59 -26.12 2.45
C ALA A 120 1.81 -25.83 3.95
N ILE A 121 0.89 -26.27 4.81
CA ILE A 121 0.98 -26.10 6.27
C ILE A 121 2.16 -26.89 6.84
N GLN A 122 2.35 -28.14 6.42
CA GLN A 122 3.36 -29.01 7.00
C GLN A 122 4.80 -28.64 6.59
N HIS A 123 5.01 -28.24 5.34
CA HIS A 123 6.35 -28.07 4.79
C HIS A 123 6.73 -26.63 4.46
N ILE A 124 5.79 -25.82 3.98
CA ILE A 124 6.10 -24.46 3.49
C ILE A 124 5.94 -23.43 4.60
N LEU A 125 4.87 -23.50 5.39
CA LEU A 125 4.58 -22.52 6.44
C LEU A 125 5.68 -22.41 7.52
N PRO A 126 6.37 -23.49 7.95
CA PRO A 126 7.52 -23.37 8.84
C PRO A 126 8.68 -22.57 8.21
N CYS A 127 8.93 -22.76 6.90
CA CYS A 127 9.94 -22.01 6.18
C CYS A 127 9.56 -20.53 6.07
N VAL A 128 8.28 -20.23 5.83
CA VAL A 128 7.77 -18.84 5.81
C VAL A 128 7.98 -18.15 7.15
N LYS A 129 7.75 -18.86 8.26
CA LYS A 129 8.02 -18.34 9.61
C LYS A 129 9.50 -18.03 9.80
N GLU A 130 10.41 -18.90 9.36
CA GLU A 130 11.85 -18.66 9.42
C GLU A 130 12.26 -17.44 8.58
N LEU A 131 11.76 -17.37 7.34
CA LEU A 131 12.03 -16.29 6.39
C LEU A 131 11.51 -14.92 6.86
N SER A 132 10.44 -14.86 7.63
CA SER A 132 9.95 -13.60 8.22
C SER A 132 10.94 -12.96 9.20
N SER A 133 11.88 -13.75 9.72
CA SER A 133 12.97 -13.32 10.62
C SER A 133 14.35 -13.49 9.98
N ASP A 134 14.42 -13.56 8.64
CA ASP A 134 15.69 -13.73 7.94
C ASP A 134 16.63 -12.55 8.21
N SER A 135 17.93 -12.84 8.33
CA SER A 135 18.98 -11.84 8.46
C SER A 135 19.00 -10.80 7.33
N SER A 136 18.56 -11.16 6.12
CA SER A 136 18.51 -10.28 4.96
C SER A 136 17.17 -9.57 4.86
N GLN A 137 17.18 -8.24 4.96
CA GLN A 137 16.00 -7.40 4.73
C GLN A 137 15.35 -7.63 3.36
N HIS A 138 16.14 -8.00 2.35
CA HIS A 138 15.63 -8.25 0.99
C HIS A 138 14.82 -9.55 0.92
N VAL A 139 15.21 -10.58 1.69
CA VAL A 139 14.44 -11.83 1.82
C VAL A 139 13.12 -11.55 2.52
N ARG A 140 13.17 -10.83 3.65
CA ARG A 140 11.96 -10.43 4.40
C ARG A 140 11.03 -9.59 3.53
N SER A 141 11.58 -8.65 2.75
CA SER A 141 10.82 -7.80 1.83
C SER A 141 10.17 -8.59 0.69
N ALA A 142 10.90 -9.55 0.10
CA ALA A 142 10.36 -10.43 -0.93
C ALA A 142 9.19 -11.27 -0.40
N LEU A 143 9.32 -11.85 0.81
CA LEU A 143 8.24 -12.57 1.46
C LEU A 143 7.02 -11.65 1.73
N ALA A 144 7.25 -10.47 2.29
CA ALA A 144 6.20 -9.50 2.61
C ALA A 144 5.35 -9.14 1.40
N SER A 145 5.97 -9.09 0.21
CA SER A 145 5.28 -8.73 -1.03
C SER A 145 4.27 -9.77 -1.52
N VAL A 146 4.28 -10.99 -0.99
CA VAL A 146 3.42 -12.10 -1.47
C VAL A 146 2.71 -12.89 -0.37
N ILE A 147 3.13 -12.79 0.90
CA ILE A 147 2.73 -13.68 2.00
C ILE A 147 1.21 -13.87 2.15
N MET A 148 0.41 -12.82 1.98
CA MET A 148 -1.05 -12.90 2.14
C MET A 148 -1.75 -13.71 1.05
N GLY A 149 -1.11 -13.90 -0.11
CA GLY A 149 -1.64 -14.75 -1.15
C GLY A 149 -1.66 -16.24 -0.79
N MET A 150 -1.03 -16.65 0.32
CA MET A 150 -1.10 -18.01 0.85
C MET A 150 -2.42 -18.30 1.60
N ALA A 151 -3.11 -17.28 2.11
CA ALA A 151 -4.28 -17.46 2.96
C ALA A 151 -5.41 -18.30 2.31
N PRO A 152 -5.74 -18.12 1.00
CA PRO A 152 -6.70 -18.97 0.31
C PRO A 152 -6.35 -20.47 0.32
N VAL A 153 -5.06 -20.80 0.27
CA VAL A 153 -4.57 -22.19 0.24
C VAL A 153 -4.57 -22.80 1.64
N LEU A 154 -4.16 -22.02 2.65
CA LEU A 154 -4.08 -22.48 4.04
C LEU A 154 -5.46 -22.70 4.66
N GLY A 155 -6.47 -21.94 4.21
CA GLY A 155 -7.77 -21.90 4.84
C GLY A 155 -7.79 -21.00 6.07
N LYS A 156 -9.01 -20.75 6.59
CA LYS A 156 -9.27 -19.75 7.63
C LYS A 156 -8.47 -20.00 8.92
N ASP A 157 -8.54 -21.21 9.48
CA ASP A 157 -8.00 -21.49 10.81
C ASP A 157 -6.47 -21.37 10.82
N ALA A 158 -5.79 -22.01 9.86
CA ALA A 158 -4.33 -21.90 9.72
C ALA A 158 -3.87 -20.47 9.38
N THR A 159 -4.67 -19.70 8.63
CA THR A 159 -4.38 -18.29 8.37
C THR A 159 -4.39 -17.48 9.67
N ILE A 160 -5.41 -17.66 10.51
CA ILE A 160 -5.56 -16.89 11.76
C ILE A 160 -4.51 -17.32 12.79
N GLU A 161 -4.32 -18.63 12.99
CA GLU A 161 -3.48 -19.16 14.06
C GLU A 161 -1.98 -19.07 13.75
N GLN A 162 -1.59 -19.11 12.46
CA GLN A 162 -0.19 -19.26 12.08
C GLN A 162 0.30 -18.18 11.12
N LEU A 163 -0.46 -17.82 10.06
CA LEU A 163 -0.02 -16.81 9.09
C LEU A 163 -0.12 -15.38 9.65
N LEU A 164 -1.21 -15.06 10.35
CA LEU A 164 -1.44 -13.72 10.88
C LEU A 164 -0.39 -13.29 11.90
N PRO A 165 0.06 -14.12 12.86
CA PRO A 165 1.18 -13.77 13.73
C PRO A 165 2.46 -13.41 12.97
N ILE A 166 2.74 -14.09 11.85
CA ILE A 166 3.89 -13.80 10.97
C ILE A 166 3.67 -12.45 10.27
N PHE A 167 2.48 -12.21 9.74
CA PHE A 167 2.13 -10.95 9.10
C PHE A 167 2.27 -9.75 10.05
N LEU A 168 1.80 -9.89 11.29
CA LEU A 168 1.89 -8.86 12.33
C LEU A 168 3.32 -8.61 12.80
N SER A 169 4.18 -9.64 12.85
CA SER A 169 5.59 -9.46 13.19
C SER A 169 6.33 -8.67 12.10
N MET A 170 6.05 -8.97 10.82
CA MET A 170 6.63 -8.26 9.67
C MET A 170 6.10 -6.82 9.53
N LEU A 171 4.89 -6.54 10.04
CA LEU A 171 4.37 -5.17 10.13
C LEU A 171 5.21 -4.29 11.07
N LYS A 172 5.92 -4.91 12.02
CA LYS A 172 6.84 -4.28 12.97
C LYS A 172 8.32 -4.47 12.62
N ASP A 173 8.61 -4.83 11.38
CA ASP A 173 9.99 -5.03 10.92
C ASP A 173 10.81 -3.75 11.07
N GLU A 174 12.10 -3.86 11.34
CA GLU A 174 13.02 -2.72 11.41
C GLU A 174 13.15 -1.97 10.07
N PHE A 175 12.98 -2.68 8.94
CA PHE A 175 13.21 -2.12 7.61
C PHE A 175 11.91 -1.58 6.97
N PRO A 176 11.89 -0.31 6.52
CA PRO A 176 10.67 0.31 5.99
C PRO A 176 10.05 -0.43 4.80
N ASP A 177 10.83 -0.97 3.87
CA ASP A 177 10.27 -1.62 2.67
C ASP A 177 9.50 -2.90 3.02
N VAL A 178 9.91 -3.62 4.07
CA VAL A 178 9.16 -4.77 4.58
C VAL A 178 7.80 -4.30 5.09
N ARG A 179 7.78 -3.26 5.94
CA ARG A 179 6.54 -2.68 6.49
C ARG A 179 5.62 -2.17 5.37
N LEU A 180 6.17 -1.46 4.38
CA LEU A 180 5.42 -0.96 3.22
C LEU A 180 4.80 -2.08 2.40
N ASN A 181 5.55 -3.16 2.15
CA ASN A 181 5.03 -4.31 1.43
C ASN A 181 3.87 -4.96 2.20
N ILE A 182 3.98 -5.15 3.52
CA ILE A 182 2.90 -5.67 4.35
C ILE A 182 1.68 -4.74 4.33
N ILE A 183 1.86 -3.41 4.47
CA ILE A 183 0.78 -2.42 4.41
C ILE A 183 0.02 -2.52 3.08
N SER A 184 0.72 -2.66 1.96
CA SER A 184 0.12 -2.81 0.63
C SER A 184 -0.75 -4.08 0.49
N LYS A 185 -0.59 -5.05 1.39
CA LYS A 185 -1.36 -6.31 1.42
C LYS A 185 -2.46 -6.34 2.47
N LEU A 186 -2.61 -5.31 3.29
CA LEU A 186 -3.68 -5.25 4.28
C LEU A 186 -5.08 -5.35 3.65
N GLU A 187 -5.27 -4.79 2.45
CA GLU A 187 -6.53 -4.93 1.71
C GLU A 187 -6.85 -6.40 1.37
N GLN A 188 -5.83 -7.20 1.01
CA GLN A 188 -6.02 -8.62 0.67
C GLN A 188 -6.45 -9.43 1.89
N VAL A 189 -5.98 -9.08 3.10
CA VAL A 189 -6.45 -9.69 4.36
C VAL A 189 -7.97 -9.52 4.49
N ASN A 190 -8.48 -8.34 4.13
CA ASN A 190 -9.91 -8.02 4.23
C ASN A 190 -10.74 -8.79 3.18
N GLN A 191 -10.22 -8.95 1.96
CA GLN A 191 -10.90 -9.68 0.87
C GLN A 191 -10.92 -11.20 1.08
N VAL A 192 -9.90 -11.76 1.73
CA VAL A 192 -9.87 -13.20 2.08
C VAL A 192 -11.08 -13.56 2.96
N GLY A 193 -11.54 -12.66 3.82
CA GLY A 193 -12.77 -12.85 4.61
C GLY A 193 -14.04 -13.02 3.78
N GLU A 194 -14.14 -12.39 2.60
CA GLU A 194 -15.32 -12.45 1.73
C GLU A 194 -15.39 -13.75 0.91
N HIS A 195 -14.24 -14.25 0.45
CA HIS A 195 -14.17 -15.45 -0.40
C HIS A 195 -14.40 -16.78 0.35
N PHE A 196 -14.18 -16.80 1.68
CA PHE A 196 -14.31 -18.01 2.50
C PHE A 196 -15.72 -18.34 3.00
N GLY A 197 -16.73 -17.65 2.48
CA GLY A 197 -18.13 -17.93 2.77
C GLY A 197 -18.81 -16.75 3.45
N ARG A 198 -19.90 -16.34 2.82
CA ARG A 198 -20.80 -15.21 3.11
C ARG A 198 -21.49 -15.23 4.49
N TYR A 199 -20.94 -15.92 5.50
CA TYR A 199 -21.54 -16.03 6.84
C TYR A 199 -20.56 -15.90 8.02
N VAL A 200 -19.32 -15.44 7.80
CA VAL A 200 -18.38 -15.12 8.90
C VAL A 200 -17.74 -13.73 8.74
N MET A 201 -18.39 -12.83 8.02
CA MET A 201 -17.93 -11.46 7.80
C MET A 201 -18.34 -10.50 8.94
N GLN A 202 -19.06 -10.97 9.97
CA GLN A 202 -19.66 -10.06 10.95
C GLN A 202 -19.00 -10.05 12.34
N VAL A 203 -18.06 -10.95 12.66
CA VAL A 203 -17.51 -11.01 14.03
C VAL A 203 -15.99 -11.21 14.05
N ILE A 204 -15.43 -12.15 13.29
CA ILE A 204 -14.00 -12.49 13.45
C ILE A 204 -13.08 -11.50 12.72
N GLY A 205 -13.52 -10.89 11.61
CA GLY A 205 -12.72 -9.95 10.84
C GLY A 205 -12.45 -8.64 11.58
N ILE A 206 -13.50 -7.91 11.95
CA ILE A 206 -13.39 -6.58 12.60
C ILE A 206 -12.78 -6.69 14.00
N ASP A 207 -13.10 -7.73 14.79
CA ASP A 207 -12.56 -7.87 16.14
C ASP A 207 -11.06 -8.20 16.10
N LEU A 208 -10.62 -9.08 15.19
CA LEU A 208 -9.21 -9.40 15.03
C LEU A 208 -8.43 -8.22 14.40
N LEU A 209 -9.03 -7.53 13.42
CA LEU A 209 -8.52 -6.28 12.83
C LEU A 209 -8.34 -5.20 13.91
N SER A 210 -9.37 -4.97 14.73
CA SER A 210 -9.35 -3.93 15.76
C SER A 210 -8.45 -4.28 16.94
N GLN A 211 -8.35 -5.54 17.34
CA GLN A 211 -7.51 -5.96 18.48
C GLN A 211 -6.03 -6.11 18.10
N SER A 212 -5.73 -6.60 16.89
CA SER A 212 -4.36 -6.95 16.49
C SER A 212 -3.75 -5.98 15.49
N LEU A 213 -4.52 -5.49 14.51
CA LEU A 213 -4.00 -4.60 13.47
C LEU A 213 -4.08 -3.13 13.88
N LEU A 214 -5.09 -2.70 14.63
CA LEU A 214 -5.19 -1.30 15.07
C LEU A 214 -3.97 -0.85 15.87
N PRO A 215 -3.46 -1.58 16.90
CA PRO A 215 -2.28 -1.13 17.63
C PRO A 215 -1.06 -0.98 16.71
N ALA A 216 -0.93 -1.86 15.72
CA ALA A 216 0.15 -1.78 14.74
C ALA A 216 -0.03 -0.62 13.76
N ILE A 217 -1.26 -0.33 13.30
CA ILE A 217 -1.57 0.83 12.45
C ILE A 217 -1.27 2.13 13.19
N VAL A 218 -1.64 2.24 14.48
CA VAL A 218 -1.33 3.41 15.31
C VAL A 218 0.19 3.57 15.47
N GLU A 219 0.91 2.47 15.68
CA GLU A 219 2.39 2.50 15.76
C GLU A 219 3.01 2.94 14.43
N LEU A 220 2.49 2.48 13.28
CA LEU A 220 2.95 2.86 11.95
C LEU A 220 2.54 4.29 11.53
N ALA A 221 1.45 4.80 12.08
CA ALA A 221 1.03 6.19 11.90
C ALA A 221 2.08 7.18 12.43
N GLU A 222 2.90 6.75 13.39
CA GLU A 222 3.97 7.53 14.01
C GLU A 222 5.38 7.04 13.60
N ASP A 223 5.47 6.22 12.55
CA ASP A 223 6.73 5.62 12.09
C ASP A 223 7.80 6.69 11.79
N ARG A 224 9.06 6.39 12.12
CA ARG A 224 10.19 7.29 11.86
C ARG A 224 10.34 7.60 10.36
N HIS A 225 10.05 6.63 9.51
CA HIS A 225 10.16 6.75 8.07
C HIS A 225 8.86 7.31 7.47
N TRP A 226 8.92 8.51 6.92
CA TRP A 226 7.73 9.23 6.46
C TRP A 226 6.96 8.48 5.38
N ARG A 227 7.59 7.70 4.49
CA ARG A 227 6.85 6.92 3.48
C ARG A 227 5.93 5.87 4.11
N VAL A 228 6.29 5.32 5.28
CA VAL A 228 5.43 4.41 6.02
C VAL A 228 4.21 5.16 6.54
N ARG A 229 4.40 6.34 7.15
CA ARG A 229 3.29 7.20 7.57
C ARG A 229 2.38 7.58 6.40
N LEU A 230 2.97 7.93 5.24
CA LEU A 230 2.23 8.22 4.02
C LEU A 230 1.35 7.04 3.59
N ALA A 231 1.91 5.83 3.54
CA ALA A 231 1.17 4.64 3.18
C ALA A 231 -0.01 4.37 4.13
N ILE A 232 0.16 4.64 5.44
CA ILE A 232 -0.95 4.57 6.40
C ILE A 232 -2.02 5.62 6.10
N ILE A 233 -1.64 6.88 5.84
CA ILE A 233 -2.59 7.96 5.49
C ILE A 233 -3.42 7.60 4.26
N GLU A 234 -2.82 7.00 3.24
CA GLU A 234 -3.52 6.57 2.03
C GLU A 234 -4.49 5.41 2.28
N TYR A 235 -4.20 4.58 3.28
CA TYR A 235 -4.99 3.42 3.67
C TYR A 235 -6.17 3.76 4.61
N ILE A 236 -6.08 4.87 5.37
CA ILE A 236 -7.11 5.29 6.34
C ILE A 236 -8.54 5.35 5.78
N PRO A 237 -8.82 5.91 4.58
CA PRO A 237 -10.20 6.02 4.10
C PRO A 237 -10.87 4.65 3.92
N LEU A 238 -10.10 3.64 3.50
CA LEU A 238 -10.59 2.27 3.39
C LEU A 238 -10.88 1.67 4.77
N LEU A 239 -10.00 1.90 5.75
CA LEU A 239 -10.26 1.47 7.13
C LEU A 239 -11.49 2.16 7.72
N ALA A 240 -11.67 3.45 7.42
CA ALA A 240 -12.78 4.24 7.92
C ALA A 240 -14.12 3.73 7.37
N SER A 241 -14.20 3.40 6.07
CA SER A 241 -15.40 2.82 5.46
C SER A 241 -15.72 1.42 5.98
N GLN A 242 -14.70 0.62 6.32
CA GLN A 242 -14.88 -0.75 6.81
C GLN A 242 -15.23 -0.85 8.31
N LEU A 243 -14.62 -0.01 9.14
CA LEU A 243 -14.80 -0.02 10.60
C LEU A 243 -15.97 0.86 11.06
N GLY A 244 -16.42 1.77 10.19
CA GLY A 244 -17.51 2.68 10.45
C GLY A 244 -17.10 3.94 11.23
N ILE A 245 -17.99 4.93 11.19
CA ILE A 245 -17.76 6.30 11.68
C ILE A 245 -17.43 6.34 13.18
N GLY A 246 -18.17 5.60 14.01
CA GLY A 246 -18.00 5.62 15.46
C GLY A 246 -16.59 5.17 15.88
N PHE A 247 -16.13 4.05 15.30
CA PHE A 247 -14.80 3.54 15.57
C PHE A 247 -13.69 4.49 15.08
N PHE A 248 -13.87 5.05 13.88
CA PHE A 248 -12.92 6.01 13.31
C PHE A 248 -12.73 7.22 14.23
N ASN A 249 -13.83 7.81 14.70
CA ASN A 249 -13.80 8.96 15.59
C ASN A 249 -13.06 8.68 16.90
N ASP A 250 -13.30 7.50 17.50
CA ASP A 250 -12.73 7.15 18.80
C ASP A 250 -11.24 6.79 18.75
N LYS A 251 -10.76 6.25 17.62
CA LYS A 251 -9.42 5.62 17.54
C LYS A 251 -8.47 6.27 16.53
N LEU A 252 -8.97 6.80 15.43
CA LEU A 252 -8.16 7.24 14.29
C LEU A 252 -8.29 8.75 13.99
N GLY A 253 -9.38 9.39 14.43
CA GLY A 253 -9.63 10.82 14.17
C GLY A 253 -8.52 11.74 14.67
N ALA A 254 -7.99 11.48 15.87
CA ALA A 254 -6.90 12.27 16.45
C ALA A 254 -5.61 12.18 15.63
N LEU A 255 -5.28 11.00 15.08
CA LEU A 255 -4.10 10.78 14.24
C LEU A 255 -4.19 11.61 12.94
N CYS A 256 -5.39 11.68 12.35
CA CYS A 256 -5.61 12.47 11.14
C CYS A 256 -5.30 13.95 11.34
N MET A 257 -5.63 14.48 12.53
CA MET A 257 -5.35 15.87 12.89
C MET A 257 -3.89 16.10 13.28
N GLN A 258 -3.21 15.09 13.85
CA GLN A 258 -1.79 15.13 14.15
C GLN A 258 -0.94 15.20 12.87
N TRP A 259 -1.31 14.50 11.80
CA TRP A 259 -0.55 14.51 10.55
C TRP A 259 -0.56 15.86 9.83
N LEU A 260 -1.55 16.73 10.08
CA LEU A 260 -1.55 18.11 9.57
C LEU A 260 -0.39 18.96 10.13
N GLU A 261 0.20 18.52 11.25
CA GLU A 261 1.34 19.16 11.92
C GLU A 261 2.63 18.34 11.78
N ASP A 262 2.66 17.37 10.86
CA ASP A 262 3.85 16.56 10.60
C ASP A 262 5.01 17.43 10.11
N LYS A 263 6.24 17.03 10.45
CA LYS A 263 7.47 17.75 10.05
C LYS A 263 7.67 17.75 8.53
N VAL A 264 7.20 16.72 7.83
CA VAL A 264 7.35 16.52 6.39
C VAL A 264 6.15 17.09 5.63
N PHE A 265 6.39 17.98 4.66
CA PHE A 265 5.33 18.60 3.87
C PHE A 265 4.42 17.59 3.15
N SER A 266 4.99 16.57 2.50
CA SER A 266 4.22 15.55 1.79
C SER A 266 3.23 14.80 2.70
N ILE A 267 3.55 14.66 4.00
CA ILE A 267 2.62 14.07 4.98
C ILE A 267 1.48 15.02 5.27
N ARG A 268 1.78 16.31 5.49
CA ARG A 268 0.77 17.35 5.73
C ARG A 268 -0.19 17.47 4.55
N GLU A 269 0.33 17.45 3.32
CA GLU A 269 -0.47 17.46 2.10
C GLU A 269 -1.34 16.20 1.95
N ALA A 270 -0.78 15.02 2.19
CA ALA A 270 -1.54 13.77 2.16
C ALA A 270 -2.65 13.76 3.23
N ALA A 271 -2.37 14.27 4.43
CA ALA A 271 -3.34 14.39 5.51
C ALA A 271 -4.50 15.34 5.14
N ALA A 272 -4.20 16.50 4.53
CA ALA A 272 -5.23 17.42 4.07
C ALA A 272 -6.14 16.79 3.00
N ASN A 273 -5.56 16.05 2.03
CA ASN A 273 -6.32 15.30 1.04
C ASN A 273 -7.11 14.12 1.66
N ASN A 274 -6.55 13.49 2.69
CA ASN A 274 -7.23 12.42 3.43
C ASN A 274 -8.50 12.93 4.12
N LEU A 275 -8.45 14.12 4.75
CA LEU A 275 -9.65 14.75 5.33
C LEU A 275 -10.74 15.02 4.30
N LYS A 276 -10.36 15.45 3.09
CA LYS A 276 -11.30 15.61 1.97
C LYS A 276 -11.99 14.28 1.65
N ARG A 277 -11.21 13.20 1.46
CA ARG A 277 -11.76 11.86 1.16
C ARG A 277 -12.67 11.35 2.26
N LEU A 278 -12.33 11.58 3.53
CA LEU A 278 -13.18 11.22 4.67
C LEU A 278 -14.48 12.03 4.69
N ALA A 279 -14.44 13.32 4.35
CA ALA A 279 -15.64 14.15 4.24
C ALA A 279 -16.53 13.74 3.05
N GLU A 280 -15.94 13.28 1.95
CA GLU A 280 -16.69 12.70 0.81
C GLU A 280 -17.37 11.39 1.19
N GLU A 281 -16.71 10.54 2.00
CA GLU A 281 -17.24 9.23 2.44
C GLU A 281 -18.31 9.37 3.53
N PHE A 282 -18.07 10.17 4.56
CA PHE A 282 -18.95 10.29 5.72
C PHE A 282 -19.95 11.46 5.63
N GLY A 283 -19.77 12.32 4.63
CA GLY A 283 -20.67 13.42 4.33
C GLY A 283 -20.35 14.74 5.06
N PRO A 284 -20.99 15.84 4.62
CA PRO A 284 -20.67 17.19 5.06
C PRO A 284 -21.07 17.47 6.52
N GLU A 285 -22.14 16.87 7.02
CA GLU A 285 -22.58 17.03 8.42
C GLU A 285 -21.55 16.46 9.40
N TRP A 286 -21.03 15.26 9.10
CA TRP A 286 -19.98 14.64 9.89
C TRP A 286 -18.70 15.48 9.90
N ALA A 287 -18.27 15.96 8.72
CA ALA A 287 -17.09 16.80 8.61
C ALA A 287 -17.26 18.12 9.38
N MET A 288 -18.47 18.71 9.37
CA MET A 288 -18.77 19.91 10.14
C MET A 288 -18.71 19.68 11.66
N GLN A 289 -19.09 18.50 12.14
CA GLN A 289 -19.06 18.17 13.56
C GLN A 289 -17.66 17.77 14.06
N HIS A 290 -16.91 17.02 13.26
CA HIS A 290 -15.68 16.37 13.72
C HIS A 290 -14.39 16.96 13.13
N ILE A 291 -14.40 17.49 11.91
CA ILE A 291 -13.20 18.02 11.25
C ILE A 291 -13.10 19.53 11.44
N VAL A 292 -14.15 20.27 11.07
CA VAL A 292 -14.11 21.74 10.99
C VAL A 292 -13.65 22.38 12.32
N PRO A 293 -14.21 22.04 13.50
CA PRO A 293 -13.80 22.66 14.75
C PRO A 293 -12.29 22.50 15.04
N GLN A 294 -11.74 21.33 14.75
CA GLN A 294 -10.32 21.05 14.98
C GLN A 294 -9.40 21.85 14.04
N LEU A 295 -9.83 22.07 12.79
CA LEU A 295 -9.10 22.94 11.86
C LEU A 295 -9.13 24.41 12.32
N LEU A 296 -10.29 24.88 12.81
CA LEU A 296 -10.44 26.25 13.30
C LEU A 296 -9.58 26.52 14.53
N ASP A 297 -9.39 25.54 15.41
CA ASP A 297 -8.49 25.67 16.55
C ASP A 297 -7.02 25.76 16.10
N LYS A 298 -6.64 24.99 15.07
CA LYS A 298 -5.26 24.90 14.58
C LYS A 298 -4.81 26.05 13.69
N ILE A 299 -5.73 26.85 13.13
CA ILE A 299 -5.38 27.98 12.26
C ILE A 299 -4.51 29.04 12.98
N ASN A 300 -4.60 29.12 14.31
CA ASN A 300 -3.87 30.08 15.13
C ASN A 300 -2.49 29.58 15.59
N ASN A 301 -1.96 28.50 14.99
CA ASN A 301 -0.67 27.93 15.34
C ASN A 301 0.47 28.95 15.13
N GLN A 302 1.44 29.01 16.04
CA GLN A 302 2.60 29.91 15.93
C GLN A 302 3.44 29.63 14.68
N HIS A 303 3.52 28.37 14.24
CA HIS A 303 4.25 27.98 13.04
C HIS A 303 3.45 28.23 11.76
N TYR A 304 3.93 29.14 10.91
CA TYR A 304 3.23 29.53 9.68
C TYR A 304 3.03 28.37 8.70
N LEU A 305 3.93 27.38 8.67
CA LEU A 305 3.79 26.18 7.84
C LEU A 305 2.55 25.37 8.22
N HIS A 306 2.21 25.30 9.51
CA HIS A 306 1.01 24.60 9.96
C HIS A 306 -0.24 25.40 9.60
N ARG A 307 -0.22 26.73 9.80
CA ARG A 307 -1.32 27.60 9.36
C ARG A 307 -1.60 27.46 7.86
N MET A 308 -0.54 27.40 7.05
CA MET A 308 -0.65 27.16 5.61
C MET A 308 -1.27 25.80 5.29
N THR A 309 -0.88 24.72 5.98
CA THR A 309 -1.51 23.41 5.83
C THR A 309 -3.01 23.45 6.18
N ILE A 310 -3.39 24.13 7.26
CA ILE A 310 -4.80 24.25 7.65
C ILE A 310 -5.59 25.00 6.57
N LEU A 311 -5.04 26.09 6.02
CA LEU A 311 -5.66 26.80 4.89
C LEU A 311 -5.83 25.90 3.67
N GLN A 312 -4.82 25.07 3.35
CA GLN A 312 -4.92 24.09 2.27
C GLN A 312 -6.03 23.06 2.56
N ALA A 313 -6.11 22.51 3.78
CA ALA A 313 -7.16 21.58 4.17
C ALA A 313 -8.56 22.20 4.06
N ILE A 314 -8.72 23.46 4.52
CA ILE A 314 -9.97 24.23 4.37
C ILE A 314 -10.35 24.37 2.90
N SER A 315 -9.40 24.69 2.02
CA SER A 315 -9.66 24.85 0.59
C SER A 315 -10.12 23.55 -0.08
N LEU A 316 -9.60 22.41 0.36
CA LEU A 316 -9.98 21.09 -0.16
C LEU A 316 -11.35 20.63 0.36
N LEU A 317 -11.72 21.02 1.58
CA LEU A 317 -13.00 20.65 2.20
C LEU A 317 -14.16 21.51 1.74
N ALA A 318 -13.92 22.78 1.40
CA ALA A 318 -14.97 23.72 1.03
C ALA A 318 -15.92 23.22 -0.09
N PRO A 319 -15.44 22.63 -1.20
CA PRO A 319 -16.33 22.05 -2.22
C PRO A 319 -17.20 20.89 -1.71
N VAL A 320 -16.73 20.14 -0.71
CA VAL A 320 -17.42 18.97 -0.16
C VAL A 320 -18.49 19.37 0.86
N LEU A 321 -18.25 20.44 1.62
CA LEU A 321 -19.15 20.94 2.67
C LEU A 321 -20.37 21.71 2.11
N GLY A 322 -20.31 22.13 0.86
CA GLY A 322 -21.35 22.95 0.21
C GLY A 322 -21.27 24.44 0.57
N SER A 323 -22.03 25.26 -0.17
CA SER A 323 -21.94 26.74 -0.12
C SER A 323 -22.29 27.30 1.26
N SER A 324 -23.38 26.84 1.88
CA SER A 324 -23.88 27.34 3.17
C SER A 324 -22.84 27.19 4.29
N ILE A 325 -22.28 25.98 4.47
CA ILE A 325 -21.29 25.71 5.52
C ILE A 325 -20.00 26.47 5.23
N THR A 326 -19.54 26.45 3.98
CA THR A 326 -18.30 27.12 3.57
C THR A 326 -18.37 28.62 3.85
N TRP A 327 -19.47 29.28 3.47
CA TRP A 327 -19.68 30.70 3.74
C TRP A 327 -19.76 31.00 5.25
N GLN A 328 -20.56 30.25 6.01
CA GLN A 328 -20.83 30.58 7.42
C GLN A 328 -19.66 30.27 8.36
N LYS A 329 -18.84 29.26 8.05
CA LYS A 329 -17.83 28.73 8.98
C LYS A 329 -16.40 28.87 8.48
N LEU A 330 -16.16 28.65 7.20
CA LEU A 330 -14.80 28.64 6.65
C LEU A 330 -14.37 30.03 6.17
N LEU A 331 -15.26 30.78 5.52
CA LEU A 331 -14.89 32.09 4.98
C LEU A 331 -14.43 33.09 6.06
N PRO A 332 -15.09 33.25 7.23
CA PRO A 332 -14.61 34.19 8.25
C PRO A 332 -13.17 33.94 8.69
N VAL A 333 -12.76 32.67 8.69
CA VAL A 333 -11.41 32.24 9.06
C VAL A 333 -10.41 32.56 7.95
N ILE A 334 -10.78 32.34 6.69
CA ILE A 334 -9.97 32.73 5.52
C ILE A 334 -9.77 34.25 5.50
N ILE A 335 -10.83 35.03 5.76
CA ILE A 335 -10.74 36.49 5.83
C ILE A 335 -9.85 36.92 6.99
N THR A 336 -9.94 36.29 8.16
CA THR A 336 -9.06 36.58 9.30
C THR A 336 -7.59 36.29 8.94
N ALA A 337 -7.32 35.17 8.25
CA ALA A 337 -5.98 34.81 7.80
C ALA A 337 -5.39 35.76 6.75
N SER A 338 -6.22 36.57 6.06
CA SER A 338 -5.72 37.65 5.17
C SER A 338 -4.88 38.69 5.91
N LYS A 339 -5.05 38.79 7.23
CA LYS A 339 -4.34 39.73 8.12
C LYS A 339 -3.08 39.15 8.74
N ASP A 340 -2.70 37.92 8.39
CA ASP A 340 -1.52 37.26 8.96
C ASP A 340 -0.25 38.09 8.70
N GLY A 341 0.70 38.11 9.63
CA GLY A 341 1.97 38.82 9.45
C GLY A 341 2.88 38.22 8.36
N VAL A 342 2.60 36.99 7.91
CA VAL A 342 3.42 36.26 6.94
C VAL A 342 2.84 36.40 5.52
N PRO A 343 3.56 36.99 4.55
CA PRO A 343 3.08 37.14 3.17
C PRO A 343 2.64 35.83 2.50
N ASN A 344 3.36 34.74 2.79
CA ASN A 344 3.02 33.41 2.28
C ASN A 344 1.62 32.94 2.65
N ILE A 345 1.10 33.36 3.80
CA ILE A 345 -0.26 33.05 4.20
C ILE A 345 -1.24 33.92 3.43
N LYS A 346 -0.97 35.23 3.36
CA LYS A 346 -1.82 36.20 2.65
C LYS A 346 -2.01 35.86 1.18
N PHE A 347 -0.95 35.53 0.44
CA PHE A 347 -1.12 35.20 -0.97
C PHE A 347 -1.83 33.85 -1.18
N ASN A 348 -1.69 32.91 -0.24
CA ASN A 348 -2.47 31.67 -0.28
C ASN A 348 -3.94 31.93 0.03
N VAL A 349 -4.26 32.88 0.91
CA VAL A 349 -5.64 33.35 1.11
C VAL A 349 -6.22 33.87 -0.21
N ALA A 350 -5.49 34.69 -0.97
CA ALA A 350 -5.94 35.15 -2.28
C ALA A 350 -6.23 34.00 -3.25
N LYS A 351 -5.35 32.99 -3.33
CA LYS A 351 -5.56 31.77 -4.14
C LYS A 351 -6.78 30.98 -3.71
N ILE A 352 -6.99 30.82 -2.41
CA ILE A 352 -8.15 30.09 -1.87
C ILE A 352 -9.43 30.84 -2.19
N LEU A 353 -9.47 32.15 -1.95
CA LEU A 353 -10.62 32.98 -2.30
C LEU A 353 -10.95 32.86 -3.79
N GLN A 354 -9.95 32.90 -4.66
CA GLN A 354 -10.13 32.69 -6.10
C GLN A 354 -10.84 31.35 -6.42
N LEU A 355 -10.39 30.27 -5.77
CA LEU A 355 -10.97 28.93 -5.96
C LEU A 355 -12.40 28.81 -5.43
N LEU A 356 -12.77 29.60 -4.41
CA LEU A 356 -14.09 29.56 -3.80
C LEU A 356 -15.12 30.49 -4.46
N ILE A 357 -14.70 31.46 -5.29
CA ILE A 357 -15.61 32.37 -6.00
C ILE A 357 -16.76 31.62 -6.70
N PRO A 358 -16.54 30.52 -7.45
CA PRO A 358 -17.62 29.81 -8.13
C PRO A 358 -18.62 29.10 -7.21
N ILE A 359 -18.29 28.94 -5.92
CA ILE A 359 -19.09 28.22 -4.93
C ILE A 359 -20.00 29.20 -4.15
N PHE A 360 -19.67 30.49 -4.16
CA PHE A 360 -20.37 31.51 -3.41
C PHE A 360 -21.42 32.24 -4.25
N ASP A 361 -22.51 32.65 -3.58
CA ASP A 361 -23.49 33.55 -4.17
C ASP A 361 -22.86 34.91 -4.48
N TYR A 362 -23.36 35.59 -5.52
CA TYR A 362 -22.89 36.91 -5.94
C TYR A 362 -22.80 37.91 -4.77
N SER A 363 -23.80 37.94 -3.88
CA SER A 363 -23.81 38.85 -2.73
C SER A 363 -22.64 38.61 -1.78
N VAL A 364 -22.24 37.35 -1.57
CA VAL A 364 -21.11 36.97 -0.72
C VAL A 364 -19.80 37.43 -1.36
N VAL A 365 -19.67 37.22 -2.67
CA VAL A 365 -18.48 37.64 -3.42
C VAL A 365 -18.29 39.15 -3.33
N GLU A 366 -19.34 39.93 -3.61
CA GLU A 366 -19.27 41.39 -3.62
C GLU A 366 -19.10 42.01 -2.22
N GLN A 367 -19.79 41.50 -1.21
CA GLN A 367 -19.78 42.14 0.12
C GLN A 367 -18.60 41.71 1.00
N THR A 368 -17.99 40.55 0.73
CA THR A 368 -16.96 39.99 1.63
C THR A 368 -15.67 39.62 0.90
N VAL A 369 -15.76 38.87 -0.21
CA VAL A 369 -14.56 38.38 -0.91
C VAL A 369 -13.82 39.52 -1.63
N ARG A 370 -14.54 40.30 -2.45
CA ARG A 370 -13.96 41.41 -3.21
C ARG A 370 -13.29 42.46 -2.31
N PRO A 371 -13.90 42.97 -1.21
CA PRO A 371 -13.24 43.93 -0.32
C PRO A 371 -11.94 43.39 0.29
N CYS A 372 -11.92 42.10 0.67
CA CYS A 372 -10.72 41.45 1.18
C CYS A 372 -9.61 41.39 0.12
N LEU A 373 -9.94 41.01 -1.11
CA LEU A 373 -8.99 40.95 -2.21
C LEU A 373 -8.45 42.33 -2.61
N VAL A 374 -9.28 43.39 -2.57
CA VAL A 374 -8.83 44.78 -2.78
C VAL A 374 -7.83 45.21 -1.70
N GLU A 375 -8.05 44.82 -0.46
CA GLU A 375 -7.06 45.14 0.59
C GLU A 375 -5.73 44.39 0.37
N LEU A 376 -5.80 43.12 -0.06
CA LEU A 376 -4.60 42.35 -0.42
C LEU A 376 -3.90 42.87 -1.68
N SER A 377 -4.61 43.50 -2.62
CA SER A 377 -3.99 44.08 -3.83
C SER A 377 -3.11 45.30 -3.52
N GLU A 378 -3.26 45.89 -2.34
CA GLU A 378 -2.45 47.02 -1.84
C GLU A 378 -1.36 46.57 -0.85
N ASP A 379 -1.19 45.27 -0.62
CA ASP A 379 -0.19 44.73 0.32
C ASP A 379 1.24 45.10 -0.11
N PRO A 380 2.18 45.37 0.81
CA PRO A 380 3.58 45.65 0.45
C PRO A 380 4.29 44.50 -0.28
N ASP A 381 3.87 43.25 -0.09
CA ASP A 381 4.47 42.08 -0.75
C ASP A 381 4.00 41.91 -2.20
N VAL A 382 4.95 41.66 -3.11
CA VAL A 382 4.67 41.57 -4.57
C VAL A 382 3.80 40.36 -4.91
N ASP A 383 4.03 39.22 -4.28
CA ASP A 383 3.29 37.99 -4.56
C ASP A 383 1.86 38.10 -4.04
N VAL A 384 1.67 38.72 -2.87
CA VAL A 384 0.33 39.00 -2.32
C VAL A 384 -0.48 39.86 -3.30
N ARG A 385 0.10 40.96 -3.81
CA ARG A 385 -0.57 41.80 -4.81
C ARG A 385 -0.86 41.03 -6.10
N TYR A 386 0.08 40.24 -6.59
CA TYR A 386 -0.08 39.48 -7.82
C TYR A 386 -1.27 38.52 -7.73
N PHE A 387 -1.31 37.67 -6.70
CA PHE A 387 -2.40 36.69 -6.54
C PHE A 387 -3.74 37.34 -6.18
N ALA A 388 -3.75 38.45 -5.45
CA ALA A 388 -4.96 39.22 -5.17
C ALA A 388 -5.58 39.80 -6.45
N ASN A 389 -4.78 40.43 -7.30
CA ASN A 389 -5.24 40.96 -8.58
C ASN A 389 -5.74 39.85 -9.52
N GLN A 390 -5.08 38.70 -9.53
CA GLN A 390 -5.54 37.53 -10.30
C GLN A 390 -6.92 37.04 -9.82
N ALA A 391 -7.14 37.01 -8.49
CA ALA A 391 -8.42 36.63 -7.90
C ALA A 391 -9.53 37.65 -8.19
N LEU A 392 -9.22 38.96 -8.18
CA LEU A 392 -10.18 40.03 -8.53
C LEU A 392 -10.69 39.90 -9.97
N GLN A 393 -9.82 39.56 -10.92
CA GLN A 393 -10.23 39.29 -12.31
C GLN A 393 -11.22 38.12 -12.38
N SER A 394 -11.07 37.11 -11.51
CA SER A 394 -12.03 36.01 -11.41
C SER A 394 -13.38 36.47 -10.86
N CYS A 395 -13.43 37.40 -9.89
CA CYS A 395 -14.68 38.01 -9.45
C CYS A 395 -15.42 38.67 -10.62
N ASP A 396 -14.71 39.48 -11.41
CA ASP A 396 -15.30 40.21 -12.55
C ASP A 396 -15.82 39.28 -13.64
N SER A 397 -15.13 38.16 -13.87
CA SER A 397 -15.56 37.15 -14.84
C SER A 397 -16.91 36.51 -14.48
N VAL A 398 -17.17 36.28 -13.19
CA VAL A 398 -18.44 35.71 -12.72
C VAL A 398 -19.58 36.74 -12.79
N MET A 399 -19.28 38.03 -12.64
CA MET A 399 -20.26 39.11 -12.83
C MET A 399 -20.74 39.21 -14.29
N MET A 400 -19.89 38.88 -15.27
CA MET A 400 -20.27 38.94 -16.68
C MET A 400 -21.05 37.72 -17.17
N SER A 401 -21.01 36.61 -16.42
CA SER A 401 -21.69 35.35 -16.75
C SER A 401 -22.99 35.10 -15.99
N SER A 402 -23.29 35.91 -14.98
CA SER A 402 -24.51 35.86 -14.15
C SER A 402 -25.50 36.92 -14.63
#